data_AF-A0A958U7I3-F1
#
_entry.id   AF-A0A958U7I3-F1
#
_cell.length_a   1.000
_cell.length_b   1.000
_cell.length_c   1.000
_cell.angle_alpha   90.00
_cell.angle_beta   90.00
_cell.angle_gamma   90.00
#
_symmetry.space_group_name_H-M   'P 1'
#
loop_
_entity.id
_entity.type
_entity.pdbx_description
1 polymer ?
#
loop_
_entity_poly.entity_id
_entity_poly.type
_entity_poly.pdbx_seq_one_letter_code
_entity_poly.pdbx_strand_id
1 'polypeptide(L)'
;MANKIIKYRNDLKERAQELRRNLTPAEKILWQSIRKKSLGVEFHRQVPILDYIADFYCHEIGLVLEIDGATHEKSFLEDSKRQKRKKKEGL
;
A
#
# COMPACT_ATOMS: atom_id res chain seq x y z
N MET A 1 0.52 14.11 -12.96
CA MET A 1 1.96 13.83 -12.79
C MET A 1 2.28 12.50 -13.44
N ALA A 2 3.52 12.25 -13.86
CA ALA A 2 3.89 10.96 -14.44
C ALA A 2 3.73 9.85 -13.39
N ASN A 3 3.10 8.73 -13.76
CA ASN A 3 2.93 7.59 -12.88
C ASN A 3 4.31 7.00 -12.54
N LYS A 4 4.81 7.25 -11.31
CA LYS A 4 6.10 6.75 -10.86
C LYS A 4 6.00 5.24 -10.63
N ILE A 5 6.56 4.46 -11.55
CA ILE A 5 6.66 3.00 -11.39
C ILE A 5 7.71 2.71 -10.32
N ILE A 6 7.26 2.28 -9.14
CA ILE A 6 8.15 1.84 -8.06
C ILE A 6 8.47 0.36 -8.27
N LYS A 7 9.75 0.03 -8.32
CA LYS A 7 10.20 -1.36 -8.41
C LYS A 7 9.78 -2.12 -7.16
N TYR A 8 9.43 -3.39 -7.33
CA TYR A 8 9.07 -4.29 -6.23
C TYR A 8 9.63 -5.68 -6.48
N ARG A 9 9.76 -6.46 -5.41
CA ARG A 9 10.21 -7.86 -5.47
C ARG A 9 9.16 -8.71 -6.21
N ASN A 10 9.57 -9.41 -7.26
CA ASN A 10 8.65 -10.04 -8.22
C ASN A 10 7.68 -11.07 -7.58
N ASP A 11 8.12 -11.77 -6.54
CA ASP A 11 7.31 -12.73 -5.76
C ASP A 11 6.13 -12.07 -5.05
N LEU A 12 6.18 -10.76 -4.76
CA LEU A 12 5.07 -10.03 -4.16
C LEU A 12 3.88 -9.86 -5.11
N LYS A 13 4.07 -10.08 -6.42
CA LYS A 13 3.00 -9.92 -7.41
C LYS A 13 1.84 -10.90 -7.17
N GLU A 14 2.16 -12.17 -6.95
CA GLU A 14 1.17 -13.22 -6.70
C GLU A 14 0.47 -12.99 -5.36
N ARG A 15 1.26 -12.71 -4.32
CA ARG A 15 0.72 -12.39 -2.99
C ARG A 15 -0.22 -11.17 -3.02
N ALA A 16 0.13 -10.13 -3.76
CA ALA A 16 -0.74 -8.96 -3.92
C ALA A 16 -2.05 -9.31 -4.66
N GLN A 17 -2.04 -10.21 -5.65
CA GLN A 17 -3.27 -10.67 -6.29
C GLN A 17 -4.17 -11.43 -5.32
N GLU A 18 -3.60 -12.29 -4.48
CA GLU A 18 -4.31 -12.99 -3.42
C GLU A 18 -4.96 -12.01 -2.44
N LEU A 19 -4.19 -11.05 -1.91
CA LEU A 19 -4.69 -10.03 -0.98
C LEU A 19 -5.80 -9.17 -1.61
N ARG A 20 -5.74 -8.89 -2.92
CA ARG A 20 -6.84 -8.20 -3.61
C ARG A 20 -8.14 -9.00 -3.64
N ARG A 21 -8.08 -10.33 -3.60
CA ARG A 21 -9.28 -11.16 -3.51
C ARG A 21 -9.78 -11.28 -2.07
N ASN A 22 -8.85 -11.18 -1.11
CA ASN A 22 -9.07 -11.48 0.30
C ASN A 22 -8.88 -10.25 1.21
N LEU A 23 -9.48 -9.10 0.87
CA LEU A 23 -9.43 -7.91 1.72
C LEU A 23 -10.04 -8.15 3.10
N THR A 24 -9.44 -7.58 4.14
CA THR A 24 -10.03 -7.55 5.49
C THR A 24 -11.33 -6.74 5.51
N PRO A 25 -12.22 -6.91 6.51
CA PRO A 25 -13.42 -6.08 6.63
C PRO A 25 -13.13 -4.58 6.67
N ALA A 26 -12.08 -4.17 7.40
CA ALA A 26 -11.65 -2.77 7.47
C ALA A 26 -11.18 -2.24 6.10
N GLU A 27 -10.35 -2.99 5.38
CA GLU A 27 -9.92 -2.66 4.03
C GLU A 27 -11.10 -2.57 3.05
N LYS A 28 -12.08 -3.48 3.15
CA LYS A 28 -13.29 -3.44 2.29
C LYS A 28 -14.06 -2.15 2.49
N ILE A 29 -14.27 -1.73 3.75
CA ILE A 29 -14.97 -0.49 4.08
C ILE A 29 -14.22 0.70 3.49
N LEU A 30 -12.92 0.83 3.77
CA LEU A 30 -12.12 1.94 3.26
C LEU A 30 -12.11 1.96 1.72
N TRP A 31 -11.95 0.79 1.08
CA TRP A 31 -11.93 0.68 -0.37
C TRP A 31 -13.23 1.17 -1.01
N GLN A 32 -14.39 0.90 -0.42
CA GLN A 32 -15.66 1.43 -0.93
C GLN A 32 -15.71 2.96 -0.88
N SER A 33 -15.08 3.58 0.13
CA SER A 33 -15.05 5.04 0.30
C SER A 33 -14.06 5.74 -0.63
N ILE A 34 -12.94 5.12 -1.01
CA ILE A 34 -11.83 5.80 -1.74
C ILE A 34 -11.67 5.37 -3.20
N ARG A 35 -12.36 4.32 -3.66
CA ARG A 35 -12.26 3.82 -5.04
C ARG A 35 -12.85 4.80 -6.06
N LYS A 36 -12.52 4.58 -7.34
CA LYS A 36 -13.08 5.34 -8.48
C LYS A 36 -12.87 6.86 -8.38
N LYS A 37 -11.74 7.29 -7.81
CA LYS A 37 -11.41 8.71 -7.63
C LYS A 37 -12.46 9.50 -6.84
N SER A 38 -13.14 8.87 -5.88
CA SER A 38 -14.14 9.54 -5.03
C SER A 38 -13.58 10.73 -4.24
N LEU A 39 -12.26 10.73 -3.97
CA LEU A 39 -11.53 11.82 -3.32
C LEU A 39 -10.79 12.73 -4.30
N GLY A 40 -11.09 12.67 -5.60
CA GLY A 40 -10.39 13.42 -6.64
C GLY A 40 -9.04 12.83 -7.09
N VAL A 41 -8.54 11.82 -6.38
CA VAL A 41 -7.29 11.08 -6.71
C VAL A 41 -7.51 9.57 -6.75
N GLU A 42 -6.70 8.86 -7.52
CA GLU A 42 -6.79 7.41 -7.67
C GLU A 42 -5.99 6.65 -6.62
N PHE A 43 -6.71 5.83 -5.83
CA PHE A 43 -6.10 4.84 -4.98
C PHE A 43 -6.12 3.46 -5.64
N HIS A 44 -5.00 2.76 -5.52
CA HIS A 44 -4.87 1.34 -5.81
C HIS A 44 -4.72 0.57 -4.50
N ARG A 45 -5.27 -0.65 -4.45
CA ARG A 45 -5.22 -1.50 -3.26
C ARG A 45 -4.22 -2.65 -3.41
N GLN A 46 -3.60 -3.04 -2.31
CA GLN A 46 -2.64 -4.14 -2.19
C GLN A 46 -1.55 -4.01 -3.25
N VAL A 47 -0.75 -2.95 -3.15
CA VAL A 47 0.26 -2.57 -4.15
C VAL A 47 1.64 -3.02 -3.70
N PRO A 48 2.32 -3.90 -4.45
CA PRO A 48 3.74 -4.19 -4.23
C PRO A 48 4.59 -2.92 -4.37
N ILE A 49 5.38 -2.64 -3.34
CA ILE A 49 6.30 -1.50 -3.26
C ILE A 49 7.58 -1.99 -2.61
N LEU A 50 8.70 -1.95 -3.34
CA LEU A 50 10.00 -2.43 -2.86
C LEU A 50 9.88 -3.88 -2.33
N ASP A 51 10.07 -4.08 -1.03
CA ASP A 51 10.10 -5.39 -0.38
C ASP A 51 8.80 -5.72 0.38
N TYR A 52 7.72 -4.96 0.19
CA TYR A 52 6.45 -5.17 0.89
C TYR A 52 5.23 -4.84 0.01
N ILE A 53 4.03 -5.13 0.51
CA ILE A 53 2.76 -4.78 -0.13
C ILE A 53 2.07 -3.74 0.76
N ALA A 54 1.72 -2.59 0.19
CA ALA A 54 0.93 -1.55 0.85
C ALA A 54 -0.56 -1.82 0.68
N ASP A 55 -1.37 -1.62 1.72
CA ASP A 55 -2.82 -1.83 1.64
C ASP A 55 -3.47 -0.90 0.62
N PHE A 56 -3.11 0.38 0.64
CA PHE A 56 -3.49 1.33 -0.41
C PHE A 56 -2.35 2.27 -0.78
N TYR A 57 -2.31 2.64 -2.06
CA TYR A 57 -1.33 3.58 -2.60
C TYR A 57 -1.98 4.52 -3.62
N CYS A 58 -1.74 5.82 -3.45
CA CYS A 58 -2.08 6.84 -4.42
C CYS A 58 -0.79 7.38 -5.07
N HIS A 59 -0.64 7.11 -6.37
CA HIS A 59 0.52 7.54 -7.13
C HIS A 59 0.51 9.04 -7.44
N GLU A 60 -0.68 9.67 -7.48
CA GLU A 60 -0.83 11.09 -7.81
C GLU A 60 -0.22 12.02 -6.76
N ILE A 61 -0.29 11.62 -5.49
CA ILE A 61 0.20 12.40 -4.34
C ILE A 61 1.30 11.67 -3.54
N GLY A 62 1.74 10.49 -3.99
CA GLY A 62 2.76 9.72 -3.29
C GLY A 62 2.33 9.26 -1.89
N LEU A 63 1.06 8.89 -1.69
CA LEU A 63 0.53 8.55 -0.37
C LEU A 63 0.33 7.03 -0.22
N VAL A 64 0.94 6.46 0.81
CA VAL A 64 0.70 5.08 1.25
C VAL A 64 -0.21 5.10 2.49
N LEU A 65 -1.29 4.32 2.44
CA LEU A 65 -2.14 4.05 3.61
C LEU A 65 -1.98 2.59 4.01
N GLU A 66 -1.77 2.36 5.30
CA GLU A 66 -1.69 1.05 5.92
C GLU A 66 -2.83 0.96 6.94
N ILE A 67 -3.54 -0.16 6.97
CA ILE A 67 -4.55 -0.42 7.99
C ILE A 67 -3.92 -1.33 9.03
N ASP A 68 -3.65 -0.77 10.21
CA ASP A 68 -3.11 -1.54 11.31
C ASP A 68 -4.14 -2.58 11.78
N GLY A 69 -3.86 -3.84 11.53
CA GLY A 69 -4.58 -4.98 12.10
C GLY A 69 -3.95 -5.45 13.42
N ALA A 70 -4.72 -6.21 14.21
CA ALA A 70 -4.24 -6.83 15.46
C ALA A 70 -3.02 -7.77 15.28
N THR A 71 -2.70 -8.15 14.05
CA THR A 71 -1.55 -8.99 13.66
C THR A 71 -0.28 -8.21 13.28
N HIS A 72 -0.28 -6.87 13.37
CA HIS A 72 0.91 -6.04 13.11
C HIS A 72 1.83 -5.93 14.34
N GLU A 73 2.19 -7.06 14.96
CA GLU A 73 3.34 -7.10 15.86
C GLU A 73 4.64 -7.11 15.02
N LYS A 74 5.08 -5.93 14.59
CA LYS A 74 6.40 -5.74 13.97
C LYS A 74 7.32 -5.00 14.93
N SER A 75 8.60 -5.35 14.93
CA SER A 75 9.55 -4.66 15.80
C SER A 75 9.74 -3.20 15.36
N PHE A 76 9.88 -2.29 16.32
CA PHE A 76 10.09 -0.85 16.09
C PHE A 76 11.23 -0.54 15.10
N LEU A 77 12.27 -1.39 15.08
CA LEU A 77 13.43 -1.24 14.20
C LEU A 77 13.09 -1.51 12.72
N GLU A 78 12.22 -2.47 12.45
CA GLU A 78 11.79 -2.81 11.09
C GLU A 78 10.88 -1.72 10.52
N ASP A 79 9.97 -1.20 11.34
CA ASP A 79 9.10 -0.08 10.97
C ASP A 79 9.90 1.19 10.68
N SER A 80 10.89 1.50 11.51
CA SER A 80 11.78 2.64 11.31
C SER A 80 12.59 2.54 10.00
N LYS A 81 13.01 1.34 9.60
CA LYS A 81 13.69 1.11 8.32
C LYS A 81 12.72 1.26 7.15
N ARG A 82 11.48 0.75 7.27
CA ARG A 82 10.42 0.83 6.25
C ARG A 82 9.97 2.27 5.99
N GLN A 83 9.42 2.94 7.01
CA GLN A 83 9.94 4.23 7.47
C GLN A 83 10.69 5.11 6.45
N LYS A 84 12.02 5.03 6.62
CA LYS A 84 13.01 5.77 5.85
C LYS A 84 13.02 5.41 4.36
N ARG A 85 12.76 4.15 4.00
CA ARG A 85 12.73 3.70 2.60
C ARG A 85 11.56 4.31 1.83
N LYS A 86 10.37 4.37 2.44
CA LYS A 86 9.20 5.06 1.89
C LYS A 86 9.53 6.52 1.57
N LYS A 87 10.04 7.25 2.57
CA LYS A 87 10.43 8.67 2.40
C LYS A 87 11.47 8.87 1.31
N LYS A 88 12.46 7.98 1.19
CA LYS A 88 13.47 8.05 0.11
C LYS A 88 12.85 7.92 -1.27
N GLU A 89 11.77 7.15 -1.39
CA GLU A 89 11.01 7.01 -2.64
C GLU A 89 9.96 8.11 -2.86
N GLY A 90 9.84 9.08 -1.95
CA GLY A 90 8.80 10.11 -2.00
C GLY A 90 7.41 9.58 -1.64
N LEU A 91 7.37 8.57 -0.76
CA LEU A 91 6.18 7.94 -0.19
C LEU A 91 6.00 8.28 1.30
#